data_AF-A0A2E0ZQH2-F1
#
_entry.id   AF-A0A2E0ZQH2-F1
#
_cell.length_a   1.000
_cell.length_b   1.000
_cell.length_c   1.000
_cell.angle_alpha   90.00
_cell.angle_beta   90.00
_cell.angle_gamma   90.00
#
_symmetry.space_group_name_H-M   'P 1'
#
loop_
_entity.id
_entity.type
_entity.pdbx_description
1 polymer ?
#
loop_
_entity_poly.entity_id
_entity_poly.type
_entity_poly.pdbx_seq_one_letter_code
_entity_poly.pdbx_strand_id
1 'polypeptide(L)'
;MVRRRRPVAFARSGGLVEVRLGDEERDLVANLAGQFRSLLSEDAGPDQRRLYPTAYLDDPERDADYAALVHDDLLRSRLEAADVVSATVGNETLDPGELEQWMVVLNSLRLVIGTRLDISEADEFDPEAPDVAERSLLLWLGLLLEEAVEASLGFLR
;
A
#
# COMPACT_ATOMS: atom_id res chain seq x y z
N MET A 1 18.73 22.54 18.95
CA MET A 1 18.58 22.33 17.49
C MET A 1 17.16 21.82 17.27
N VAL A 2 16.23 22.68 16.82
CA VAL A 2 14.84 22.29 16.60
C VAL A 2 14.81 21.43 15.34
N ARG A 3 14.62 20.11 15.46
CA ARG A 3 14.25 19.25 14.33
C ARG A 3 12.94 19.81 13.77
N ARG A 4 12.99 20.54 12.65
CA ARG A 4 11.77 20.81 11.87
C ARG A 4 11.23 19.44 11.47
N ARG A 5 10.09 19.04 12.05
CA ARG A 5 9.37 17.84 11.59
C ARG A 5 9.07 18.04 10.10
N ARG A 6 9.38 17.03 9.28
CA ARG A 6 8.92 16.99 7.89
C ARG A 6 7.39 17.13 7.91
N PRO A 7 6.79 17.90 6.99
CA PRO A 7 5.34 17.87 6.83
C PRO A 7 4.88 16.46 6.48
N VAL A 8 3.91 15.94 7.23
CA VAL A 8 3.26 14.64 6.96
C VAL A 8 2.38 14.76 5.71
N ALA A 9 2.27 13.68 4.93
CA ALA A 9 1.45 13.56 3.74
C ALA A 9 -0.05 13.51 4.05
N PHE A 10 -0.44 12.94 5.20
CA PHE A 10 -1.83 12.85 5.63
C PHE A 10 -2.01 13.55 6.96
N ALA A 11 -2.92 14.52 7.02
CA ALA A 11 -3.22 15.25 8.25
C ALA A 11 -4.72 15.34 8.48
N ARG A 12 -5.20 14.89 9.63
CA ARG A 12 -6.61 15.02 9.98
C ARG A 12 -7.03 16.49 10.04
N SER A 13 -8.14 16.81 9.39
CA SER A 13 -8.81 18.11 9.45
C SER A 13 -10.30 17.91 9.72
N GLY A 14 -10.66 17.92 11.01
CA GLY A 14 -12.03 17.66 11.45
C GLY A 14 -12.52 16.26 11.09
N GLY A 15 -13.51 16.20 10.19
CA GLY A 15 -14.12 14.97 9.67
C GLY A 15 -13.45 14.41 8.41
N LEU A 16 -12.43 15.09 7.89
CA LEU A 16 -11.71 14.73 6.67
C LEU A 16 -10.20 14.59 6.97
N VAL A 17 -9.46 14.18 5.94
CA VAL A 17 -8.01 14.05 5.94
C VAL A 17 -7.46 14.93 4.82
N GLU A 18 -6.62 15.91 5.15
CA GLU A 18 -5.90 16.72 4.19
C GLU A 18 -4.74 15.90 3.58
N VAL A 19 -4.64 15.91 2.24
CA VAL A 19 -3.57 15.27 1.48
C VAL A 19 -2.55 16.33 1.08
N ARG A 20 -1.33 16.19 1.60
CA ARG A 20 -0.21 17.14 1.45
C ARG A 20 0.91 16.62 0.55
N LEU A 21 0.59 15.64 -0.30
CA LEU A 21 1.49 15.18 -1.35
C LEU A 21 1.65 16.27 -2.42
N GLY A 22 2.89 16.50 -2.85
CA GLY A 22 3.18 17.36 -4.00
C GLY A 22 2.78 16.71 -5.32
N ASP A 23 2.83 17.47 -6.42
CA ASP A 23 2.40 17.00 -7.75
C ASP A 23 3.17 15.74 -8.20
N GLU A 24 4.50 15.73 -8.03
CA GLU A 24 5.34 14.57 -8.39
C GLU A 24 5.01 13.32 -7.55
N GLU A 25 4.71 13.50 -6.26
CA GLU A 25 4.31 12.39 -5.37
C GLU A 25 2.93 11.86 -5.78
N ARG A 26 1.99 12.74 -6.14
CA ARG A 26 0.66 12.36 -6.64
C ARG A 26 0.75 11.61 -7.97
N ASP A 27 1.56 12.09 -8.90
CA ASP A 27 1.81 11.41 -10.18
C ASP A 27 2.41 10.02 -9.96
N LEU A 28 3.35 9.89 -9.02
CA LEU A 28 3.92 8.60 -8.65
C LEU A 28 2.87 7.66 -8.05
N VAL A 29 2.05 8.11 -7.10
CA VAL A 29 0.96 7.29 -6.54
C VAL A 29 -0.01 6.87 -7.62
N ALA A 30 -0.43 7.78 -8.51
CA ALA A 30 -1.35 7.49 -9.59
C ALA A 30 -0.79 6.40 -10.54
N ASN A 31 0.49 6.54 -10.89
CA ASN A 31 1.17 5.57 -11.74
C ASN A 31 1.28 4.20 -11.06
N LEU A 32 1.66 4.16 -9.78
CA LEU A 32 1.75 2.92 -9.00
C LEU A 32 0.39 2.24 -8.85
N ALA A 33 -0.68 2.99 -8.58
CA ALA A 33 -2.03 2.45 -8.49
C ALA A 33 -2.48 1.83 -9.83
N GLY A 34 -2.18 2.49 -10.96
CA GLY A 34 -2.46 1.97 -12.30
C GLY A 34 -1.66 0.69 -12.63
N GLN A 35 -0.37 0.67 -12.28
CA GLN A 35 0.48 -0.52 -12.44
C GLN A 35 -0.02 -1.68 -11.57
N PHE A 36 -0.38 -1.40 -10.32
CA PHE A 36 -0.91 -2.39 -9.40
C PHE A 36 -2.22 -2.99 -9.88
N ARG A 37 -3.15 -2.15 -10.35
CA ARG A 37 -4.41 -2.60 -10.96
C ARG A 37 -4.17 -3.49 -12.18
N SER A 38 -3.20 -3.13 -13.02
CA SER A 38 -2.82 -3.92 -14.20
C SER A 38 -2.25 -5.28 -13.79
N LEU A 39 -1.34 -5.30 -12.81
CA LEU A 39 -0.77 -6.54 -12.23
C LEU A 39 -1.86 -7.48 -11.70
N LEU A 40 -2.88 -6.94 -11.01
CA LEU A 40 -4.00 -7.73 -10.48
C LEU A 40 -4.93 -8.28 -11.57
N SER A 41 -4.89 -7.73 -12.79
CA SER A 41 -5.70 -8.19 -13.91
C SER A 41 -5.01 -9.29 -14.72
N GLU A 42 -3.74 -9.58 -14.43
CA GLU A 42 -2.96 -10.66 -15.02
C GLU A 42 -3.04 -11.94 -14.18
N ASP A 43 -2.65 -13.07 -14.76
CA ASP A 43 -2.52 -14.33 -14.01
C ASP A 43 -1.55 -14.16 -12.83
N ALA A 44 -1.91 -14.71 -11.68
CA ALA A 44 -1.16 -14.52 -10.44
C ALA A 44 0.30 -14.99 -10.58
N GLY A 45 1.23 -14.03 -10.50
CA GLY A 45 2.67 -14.26 -10.56
C GLY A 45 3.34 -14.44 -9.18
N PRO A 46 4.64 -14.78 -9.14
CA PRO A 46 5.40 -14.96 -7.89
C PRO A 46 5.39 -13.72 -7.00
N ASP A 47 5.34 -12.54 -7.60
CA ASP A 47 5.36 -11.23 -6.92
C ASP A 47 4.05 -10.94 -6.14
N GLN A 48 2.98 -11.67 -6.46
CA GLN A 48 1.67 -11.51 -5.82
C GLN A 48 1.50 -12.43 -4.60
N ARG A 49 2.46 -13.31 -4.30
CA ARG A 49 2.33 -14.34 -3.26
C ARG A 49 1.95 -13.77 -1.90
N ARG A 50 2.58 -12.67 -1.48
CA ARG A 50 2.28 -12.03 -0.18
C ARG A 50 0.93 -11.29 -0.16
N LEU A 51 0.24 -11.12 -1.30
CA LEU A 51 -1.13 -10.58 -1.34
C LEU A 51 -2.19 -11.63 -0.96
N TYR A 52 -1.89 -12.92 -1.14
CA TYR A 52 -2.77 -14.04 -0.88
C TYR A 52 -2.14 -14.95 0.19
N PRO A 53 -2.21 -14.57 1.47
CA PRO A 53 -1.53 -15.30 2.53
C PRO A 53 -2.11 -16.70 2.75
N THR A 54 -1.22 -17.66 2.98
CA THR A 54 -1.55 -19.02 3.44
C THR A 54 -2.18 -18.95 4.84
N ALA A 55 -3.36 -19.53 5.00
CA ALA A 55 -4.06 -19.61 6.28
C ALA A 55 -3.73 -20.90 7.05
N TYR A 56 -3.46 -21.99 6.33
CA TYR A 56 -3.17 -23.30 6.92
C TYR A 56 -1.81 -23.83 6.46
N LEU A 57 -0.75 -23.52 7.22
CA LEU A 57 0.63 -23.88 6.88
C LEU A 57 0.87 -25.40 6.81
N ASP A 58 0.20 -26.16 7.69
CA ASP A 58 0.41 -27.61 7.84
C ASP A 58 -0.64 -28.46 7.11
N ASP A 59 -1.61 -27.83 6.44
CA ASP A 59 -2.71 -28.53 5.76
C ASP A 59 -2.99 -27.92 4.37
N PRO A 60 -2.25 -28.35 3.33
CA PRO A 60 -2.35 -27.80 1.99
C PRO A 60 -3.73 -27.98 1.34
N GLU A 61 -4.47 -29.04 1.70
CA GLU A 61 -5.81 -29.29 1.16
C GLU A 61 -6.79 -28.23 1.71
N ARG A 62 -6.76 -28.00 3.03
CA ARG A 62 -7.57 -26.96 3.64
C ARG A 62 -7.15 -25.55 3.23
N ASP A 63 -5.86 -25.32 3.02
CA ASP A 63 -5.38 -24.03 2.52
C ASP A 63 -5.90 -23.75 1.10
N ALA A 64 -5.90 -24.75 0.23
CA ALA A 64 -6.43 -24.62 -1.13
C ALA A 64 -7.93 -24.30 -1.12
N ASP A 65 -8.72 -24.98 -0.29
CA ASP A 65 -10.15 -24.70 -0.11
C ASP A 65 -10.39 -23.29 0.43
N TYR A 66 -9.61 -22.87 1.43
CA TYR A 66 -9.70 -21.52 1.98
C TYR A 66 -9.32 -20.46 0.95
N ALA A 67 -8.20 -20.66 0.24
CA ALA A 67 -7.71 -19.75 -0.78
C ALA A 67 -8.75 -19.56 -1.90
N ALA A 68 -9.34 -20.65 -2.39
CA ALA A 68 -10.40 -20.58 -3.40
C ALA A 68 -11.63 -19.79 -2.92
N LEU A 69 -11.92 -19.83 -1.62
CA LEU A 69 -13.06 -19.14 -1.03
C LEU A 69 -12.83 -17.64 -0.85
N VAL A 70 -11.60 -17.21 -0.58
CA VAL A 70 -11.28 -15.79 -0.28
C VAL A 70 -10.62 -15.03 -1.44
N HIS A 71 -10.07 -15.74 -2.44
CA HIS A 71 -9.25 -15.12 -3.49
C HIS A 71 -10.00 -14.03 -4.25
N ASP A 72 -11.20 -14.32 -4.75
CA ASP A 72 -11.98 -13.39 -5.57
C ASP A 72 -12.39 -12.13 -4.79
N ASP A 73 -12.72 -12.26 -3.50
CA ASP A 73 -13.07 -11.12 -2.66
C ASP A 73 -11.84 -10.26 -2.33
N LEU A 74 -10.70 -10.90 -2.07
CA LEU A 74 -9.41 -10.22 -1.88
C LEU A 74 -8.94 -9.49 -3.14
N LEU A 75 -9.16 -10.06 -4.32
CA LEU A 75 -8.87 -9.44 -5.61
C LEU A 75 -9.79 -8.25 -5.86
N ARG A 76 -11.11 -8.46 -5.68
CA ARG A 76 -12.12 -7.40 -5.86
C ARG A 76 -11.85 -6.20 -4.97
N SER A 77 -11.61 -6.43 -3.67
CA SER A 77 -11.32 -5.36 -2.72
C SER A 77 -10.10 -4.54 -3.11
N ARG A 78 -9.05 -5.17 -3.64
CA ARG A 78 -7.83 -4.45 -4.07
C ARG A 78 -8.02 -3.68 -5.37
N LEU A 79 -8.79 -4.22 -6.31
CA LEU A 79 -9.16 -3.51 -7.55
C LEU A 79 -10.00 -2.28 -7.23
N GLU A 80 -11.01 -2.42 -6.37
CA GLU A 80 -11.83 -1.30 -5.89
C GLU A 80 -10.97 -0.24 -5.18
N ALA A 81 -10.05 -0.66 -4.31
CA ALA A 81 -9.14 0.25 -3.63
C ALA A 81 -8.22 1.01 -4.62
N ALA A 82 -7.69 0.32 -5.64
CA ALA A 82 -6.86 0.93 -6.67
C ALA A 82 -7.65 1.95 -7.53
N ASP A 83 -8.91 1.66 -7.83
CA ASP A 83 -9.81 2.57 -8.54
C ASP A 83 -10.11 3.81 -7.69
N VAL A 84 -10.35 3.66 -6.38
CA VAL A 84 -10.55 4.78 -5.44
C VAL A 84 -9.31 5.66 -5.34
N VAL A 85 -8.12 5.08 -5.16
CA VAL A 85 -6.87 5.85 -5.13
C VAL A 85 -6.69 6.62 -6.43
N SER A 86 -6.89 5.96 -7.58
CA SER A 86 -6.75 6.59 -8.89
C SER A 86 -7.74 7.76 -9.08
N ALA A 87 -8.96 7.64 -8.57
CA ALA A 87 -9.98 8.68 -8.64
C ALA A 87 -9.72 9.87 -7.69
N THR A 88 -8.99 9.64 -6.58
CA THR A 88 -8.85 10.61 -5.48
C THR A 88 -7.44 11.15 -5.29
N VAL A 89 -6.44 10.63 -6.01
CA VAL A 89 -5.02 11.06 -5.96
C VAL A 89 -4.81 12.54 -6.28
N GLY A 90 -5.74 13.19 -6.97
CA GLY A 90 -5.73 14.64 -7.22
C GLY A 90 -6.42 15.50 -6.16
N ASN A 91 -7.13 14.89 -5.20
CA ASN A 91 -7.94 15.63 -4.23
C ASN A 91 -7.09 16.25 -3.11
N GLU A 92 -7.50 17.43 -2.64
CA GLU A 92 -6.87 18.09 -1.48
C GLU A 92 -7.27 17.42 -0.16
N THR A 93 -8.43 16.75 -0.13
CA THR A 93 -8.94 16.04 1.04
C THR A 93 -9.51 14.68 0.66
N LEU A 94 -9.46 13.76 1.63
CA LEU A 94 -10.10 12.45 1.59
C LEU A 94 -11.08 12.33 2.76
N ASP A 95 -12.16 11.60 2.55
CA ASP A 95 -12.95 11.07 3.66
C ASP A 95 -12.27 9.84 4.32
N PRO A 96 -12.72 9.40 5.50
CA PRO A 96 -12.10 8.27 6.19
C PRO A 96 -12.12 6.95 5.40
N GLY A 97 -13.19 6.69 4.64
CA GLY A 97 -13.31 5.47 3.84
C GLY A 97 -12.39 5.50 2.62
N GLU A 98 -12.21 6.66 2.01
CA GLU A 98 -11.20 6.86 0.96
C GLU A 98 -9.79 6.64 1.53
N LEU A 99 -9.46 7.20 2.70
CA LEU A 99 -8.17 6.97 3.36
C LEU A 99 -7.92 5.47 3.65
N GLU A 100 -8.96 4.71 4.03
CA GLU A 100 -8.86 3.26 4.19
C GLU A 100 -8.47 2.55 2.89
N GLN A 101 -9.08 2.93 1.76
CA GLN A 101 -8.70 2.37 0.46
C GLN A 101 -7.25 2.72 0.07
N TRP A 102 -6.79 3.93 0.39
CA TRP A 102 -5.38 4.29 0.24
C TRP A 102 -4.47 3.39 1.06
N MET A 103 -4.80 3.11 2.32
CA MET A 103 -4.02 2.19 3.16
C MET A 103 -3.95 0.77 2.55
N VAL A 104 -5.03 0.27 1.97
CA VAL A 104 -5.06 -1.03 1.27
C VAL A 104 -4.07 -1.06 0.10
N VAL A 105 -4.07 -0.03 -0.74
CA VAL A 105 -3.18 0.07 -1.91
C VAL A 105 -1.72 0.25 -1.49
N LEU A 106 -1.44 1.17 -0.57
CA LEU A 106 -0.07 1.42 -0.07
C LEU A 106 0.52 0.15 0.54
N ASN A 107 -0.25 -0.57 1.36
CA ASN A 107 0.20 -1.83 1.93
C ASN A 107 0.39 -2.91 0.86
N SER A 108 -0.53 -3.03 -0.10
CA SER A 108 -0.41 -4.04 -1.17
C SER A 108 0.81 -3.81 -2.07
N LEU A 109 1.11 -2.56 -2.42
CA LEU A 109 2.32 -2.19 -3.15
C LEU A 109 3.58 -2.58 -2.38
N ARG A 110 3.62 -2.34 -1.07
CA ARG A 110 4.74 -2.77 -0.21
C ARG A 110 4.94 -4.28 -0.24
N LEU A 111 3.86 -5.05 -0.20
CA LEU A 111 3.93 -6.51 -0.25
C LEU A 111 4.45 -7.01 -1.61
N VAL A 112 4.00 -6.43 -2.71
CA VAL A 112 4.49 -6.78 -4.06
C VAL A 112 5.96 -6.46 -4.21
N ILE A 113 6.37 -5.23 -3.88
CA ILE A 113 7.77 -4.79 -4.00
C ILE A 113 8.67 -5.59 -3.06
N GLY A 114 8.26 -5.78 -1.81
CA GLY A 114 9.03 -6.57 -0.85
C GLY A 114 9.18 -8.03 -1.25
N THR A 115 8.20 -8.60 -1.97
CA THR A 115 8.31 -9.96 -2.53
C THR A 115 9.32 -10.00 -3.68
N ARG A 116 9.29 -9.00 -4.57
CA ARG A 116 10.24 -8.90 -5.70
C ARG A 116 11.69 -8.79 -5.25
N LEU A 117 11.93 -8.02 -4.20
CA LEU A 117 13.27 -7.78 -3.68
C LEU A 117 13.79 -8.93 -2.81
N ASP A 118 12.93 -9.89 -2.44
CA ASP A 118 13.20 -10.93 -1.45
C ASP A 118 13.76 -10.38 -0.12
N ILE A 119 13.33 -9.16 0.24
CA ILE A 119 13.80 -8.47 1.44
C ILE A 119 12.99 -8.95 2.66
N SER A 120 13.72 -9.15 3.75
CA SER A 120 13.25 -9.43 5.11
C SER A 120 13.41 -8.20 6.01
N GLU A 121 12.74 -8.20 7.17
CA GLU A 121 12.89 -7.12 8.17
C GLU A 121 14.31 -6.99 8.74
N ALA A 122 15.18 -7.99 8.53
CA ALA A 122 16.55 -8.00 9.02
C ALA A 122 17.56 -7.32 8.09
N ASP A 123 17.15 -6.94 6.88
CA ASP A 123 18.06 -6.36 5.88
C ASP A 123 18.30 -4.86 6.17
N GLU A 124 19.57 -4.47 6.29
CA GLU A 124 19.96 -3.07 6.42
C GLU A 124 19.86 -2.33 5.08
N PHE A 125 19.56 -1.03 5.13
CA PHE A 125 19.53 -0.19 3.93
C PHE A 125 20.95 0.12 3.44
N ASP A 126 21.28 -0.35 2.24
CA ASP A 126 22.52 -0.02 1.53
C ASP A 126 22.22 0.99 0.40
N PRO A 127 22.72 2.24 0.49
CA PRO A 127 22.50 3.27 -0.52
C PRO A 127 23.20 2.97 -1.86
N GLU A 128 24.15 2.04 -1.90
CA GLU A 128 24.90 1.67 -3.10
C GLU A 128 24.35 0.37 -3.74
N ALA A 129 23.28 -0.20 -3.19
CA ALA A 129 22.70 -1.44 -3.71
C ALA A 129 22.12 -1.24 -5.12
N PRO A 130 22.22 -2.26 -6.01
CA PRO A 130 21.64 -2.17 -7.36
C PRO A 130 20.13 -1.91 -7.40
N ASP A 131 19.41 -2.29 -6.33
CA ASP A 131 17.96 -2.17 -6.13
C ASP A 131 17.58 -1.02 -5.18
N VAL A 132 18.47 -0.02 -5.01
CA VAL A 132 18.26 1.12 -4.09
C VAL A 132 16.98 1.91 -4.41
N ALA A 133 16.56 1.96 -5.68
CA ALA A 133 15.35 2.66 -6.09
C ALA A 133 14.11 1.99 -5.52
N GLU A 134 14.00 0.66 -5.68
CA GLU A 134 12.90 -0.14 -5.16
C GLU A 134 12.90 -0.17 -3.62
N ARG A 135 14.08 -0.22 -2.99
CA ARG A 135 14.21 -0.09 -1.52
C ARG A 135 13.74 1.28 -1.03
N SER A 136 14.12 2.35 -1.72
CA SER A 136 13.70 3.71 -1.38
C SER A 136 12.19 3.88 -1.55
N LEU A 137 11.63 3.30 -2.60
CA LEU A 137 10.18 3.27 -2.82
C LEU A 137 9.46 2.49 -1.70
N LEU A 138 9.97 1.32 -1.31
CA LEU A 138 9.42 0.52 -0.22
C LEU A 138 9.40 1.30 1.11
N LEU A 139 10.47 2.03 1.42
CA LEU A 139 10.56 2.89 2.61
C LEU A 139 9.56 4.05 2.54
N TRP A 140 9.45 4.72 1.39
CA TRP A 140 8.52 5.83 1.21
C TRP A 140 7.06 5.39 1.31
N LEU A 141 6.68 4.26 0.69
CA LEU A 141 5.35 3.67 0.84
C LEU A 141 5.07 3.28 2.30
N GLY A 142 6.08 2.80 3.02
CA GLY A 142 5.99 2.52 4.46
C GLY A 142 5.67 3.77 5.27
N LEU A 143 6.38 4.87 5.02
CA LEU A 143 6.13 6.16 5.66
C LEU A 143 4.72 6.67 5.38
N LEU A 144 4.27 6.64 4.11
CA LEU A 144 2.92 7.07 3.75
C LEU A 144 1.85 6.25 4.45
N LEU A 145 2.04 4.93 4.53
CA LEU A 145 1.10 4.04 5.23
C LEU A 145 1.06 4.34 6.74
N GLU A 146 2.22 4.56 7.36
CA GLU A 146 2.29 4.94 8.79
C GLU A 146 1.53 6.24 9.05
N GLU A 147 1.74 7.27 8.24
CA GLU A 147 1.07 8.57 8.37
C GLU A 147 -0.45 8.45 8.10
N ALA A 148 -0.87 7.62 7.14
CA ALA A 148 -2.27 7.33 6.88
C ALA A 148 -2.93 6.62 8.07
N VAL A 149 -2.26 5.62 8.65
CA VAL A 149 -2.72 4.95 9.87
C VAL A 149 -2.85 5.96 11.00
N GLU A 150 -1.85 6.80 11.24
CA GLU A 150 -1.90 7.83 12.29
C GLU A 150 -3.07 8.79 12.09
N ALA A 151 -3.32 9.25 10.85
CA ALA A 151 -4.47 10.08 10.53
C ALA A 151 -5.82 9.37 10.76
N SER A 152 -5.88 8.05 10.50
CA SER A 152 -7.09 7.25 10.67
C SER A 152 -7.50 7.04 12.13
N LEU A 153 -6.53 6.97 13.06
CA LEU A 153 -6.79 6.72 14.49
C LEU A 153 -7.75 7.76 15.11
N GLY A 154 -7.80 8.97 14.56
CA GLY A 154 -8.72 10.01 15.01
C GLY A 154 -10.20 9.74 14.75
N PHE A 155 -10.54 8.76 13.91
CA PHE A 155 -11.92 8.40 13.55
C PHE A 155 -12.44 7.17 14.30
N LEU A 156 -11.55 6.38 14.90
CA LEU A 156 -11.91 5.26 15.76
C LEU A 156 -12.48 5.80 17.08
N ARG A 157 -13.73 5.45 17.40
CA ARG A 157 -14.41 5.77 18.67
C ARG A 157 -14.65 4.52 19.48
#